data_AF-A0A127B2E0-F1
#
_entry.id   AF-A0A127B2E0-F1
#
_cell.length_a   1.000
_cell.length_b   1.000
_cell.length_c   1.000
_cell.angle_alpha   90.00
_cell.angle_beta   90.00
_cell.angle_gamma   90.00
#
_symmetry.space_group_name_H-M   'P 1'
#
loop_
_entity.id
_entity.type
_entity.pdbx_description
1 polymer ?
#
loop_
_entity_poly.entity_id
_entity_poly.type
_entity_poly.pdbx_seq_one_letter_code
_entity_poly.pdbx_strand_id
1 'polypeptide(L)'
;MKVIEKLSKYRLLAITISLLTAAFLIESPFAHLHYEEPRYSFYFLIIFINTILYLLPVQKIVTAEKIIYGLLIAFFSMLGGIFFTDATLGVLYGYDDYYGLLESPDLLESIIFYFTSILLSTGIFYLILKHKATY
;
A
#
# COMPACT_ATOMS: atom_id res chain seq x y z
N MET A 1 -24.45 0.38 12.62
CA MET A 1 -23.88 1.64 13.15
C MET A 1 -22.67 1.41 14.07
N LYS A 2 -22.81 0.66 15.18
CA LYS A 2 -21.71 0.39 16.14
C LYS A 2 -20.41 -0.18 15.55
N VAL A 3 -20.50 -1.03 14.51
CA VAL A 3 -19.33 -1.67 13.89
C VAL A 3 -18.49 -0.66 13.09
N ILE A 4 -19.13 0.21 12.31
CA ILE A 4 -18.45 1.22 11.48
C ILE A 4 -17.75 2.27 12.38
N GLU A 5 -18.39 2.67 13.47
CA GLU A 5 -17.80 3.57 14.46
C GLU A 5 -16.57 2.95 15.14
N LYS A 6 -16.67 1.67 15.54
CA LYS A 6 -15.56 0.94 16.14
C LYS A 6 -14.41 0.76 15.14
N LEU A 7 -14.72 0.39 13.90
CA LEU A 7 -13.72 0.25 12.84
C LEU A 7 -13.04 1.59 12.53
N SER A 8 -13.80 2.69 12.46
CA SER A 8 -13.25 4.04 12.30
C SER A 8 -12.30 4.41 13.44
N LYS A 9 -12.64 4.06 14.69
CA LYS A 9 -11.80 4.31 15.87
C LYS A 9 -10.47 3.53 15.83
N TYR A 10 -10.52 2.26 15.46
CA TYR A 10 -9.34 1.37 15.45
C TYR A 10 -8.71 1.20 14.05
N ARG A 11 -9.04 2.06 13.09
CA ARG A 11 -8.63 1.90 11.69
C ARG A 11 -7.12 1.86 11.49
N LEU A 12 -6.35 2.68 12.21
CA LEU A 12 -4.89 2.70 12.07
C LEU A 12 -4.28 1.40 12.56
N LEU A 13 -4.78 0.87 13.68
CA LEU A 13 -4.39 -0.45 14.17
C LEU A 13 -4.76 -1.56 13.17
N ALA A 14 -5.96 -1.49 12.57
CA ALA A 14 -6.38 -2.44 11.55
C ALA A 14 -5.49 -2.39 10.30
N ILE A 15 -5.11 -1.19 9.85
CA ILE A 15 -4.18 -0.98 8.74
C ILE A 15 -2.80 -1.57 9.08
N THR A 16 -2.25 -1.25 10.26
CA THR A 16 -0.95 -1.79 10.69
C THR A 16 -0.96 -3.31 10.76
N ILE A 17 -1.99 -3.92 11.34
CA ILE A 17 -2.12 -5.38 11.40
C ILE A 17 -2.23 -5.97 9.99
N SER A 18 -3.03 -5.36 9.11
CA SER A 18 -3.15 -5.79 7.72
C SER A 18 -1.81 -5.74 6.99
N LEU A 19 -1.01 -4.68 7.19
CA LEU A 19 0.28 -4.50 6.52
C LEU A 19 1.33 -5.46 7.04
N LEU A 20 1.40 -5.69 8.35
CA LEU A 20 2.28 -6.69 8.92
C LEU A 20 1.90 -8.08 8.40
N THR A 21 0.61 -8.42 8.42
CA THR A 21 0.12 -9.70 7.91
C THR A 21 0.46 -9.88 6.43
N ALA A 22 0.27 -8.84 5.62
CA ALA A 22 0.65 -8.86 4.22
C ALA A 22 2.16 -9.03 4.04
N ALA A 23 2.99 -8.32 4.79
CA ALA A 23 4.44 -8.42 4.70
C ALA A 23 4.98 -9.82 5.05
N PHE A 24 4.32 -10.56 5.95
CA PHE A 24 4.73 -11.91 6.34
C PHE A 24 4.12 -13.04 5.50
N LEU A 25 2.91 -12.85 4.97
CA LEU A 25 2.16 -13.94 4.31
C LEU A 25 1.99 -13.75 2.80
N ILE A 26 2.21 -12.53 2.29
CA ILE A 26 1.96 -12.17 0.90
C ILE A 26 3.20 -11.44 0.40
N GLU A 27 4.17 -12.20 -0.06
CA GLU A 27 5.45 -11.72 -0.58
C GLU A 27 5.30 -10.58 -1.59
N SER A 28 6.24 -9.63 -1.54
CA SER A 28 6.31 -8.48 -2.45
C SER A 28 6.39 -8.89 -3.92
N PRO A 29 6.10 -7.99 -4.89
CA PRO A 29 6.33 -8.25 -6.30
C PRO A 29 7.81 -8.43 -6.70
N PHE A 30 8.75 -8.30 -5.76
CA PHE A 30 10.20 -8.46 -5.95
C PHE A 30 10.75 -9.80 -5.43
N ALA A 31 10.06 -10.44 -4.49
CA ALA A 31 10.46 -11.73 -3.91
C ALA A 31 10.26 -12.93 -4.87
N HIS A 32 9.75 -12.68 -6.09
CA HIS A 32 9.36 -13.70 -7.08
C HIS A 32 10.53 -14.39 -7.80
N LEU A 33 11.77 -14.11 -7.43
CA LEU A 33 12.91 -14.80 -8.05
C LEU A 33 13.04 -16.27 -7.63
N HIS A 34 12.21 -16.76 -6.71
CA HIS A 34 12.24 -18.16 -6.31
C HIS A 34 11.17 -19.07 -6.91
N TYR A 35 9.86 -18.75 -7.05
CA TYR A 35 8.90 -19.78 -7.55
C TYR A 35 7.63 -19.39 -8.35
N GLU A 36 7.10 -18.15 -8.48
CA GLU A 36 5.86 -17.88 -9.26
C GLU A 36 5.74 -16.44 -9.85
N GLU A 37 4.75 -16.20 -10.73
CA GLU A 37 4.45 -14.84 -11.25
C GLU A 37 3.84 -13.92 -10.16
N PRO A 38 4.18 -12.61 -10.14
CA PRO A 38 3.65 -11.67 -9.16
C PRO A 38 2.12 -11.55 -9.25
N ARG A 39 1.46 -11.78 -8.12
CA ARG A 39 -0.01 -11.73 -8.04
C ARG A 39 -0.51 -10.29 -7.83
N TYR A 40 -0.36 -9.44 -8.84
CA TYR A 40 -0.71 -8.01 -8.79
C TYR A 40 -2.13 -7.72 -8.30
N SER A 41 -3.09 -8.61 -8.57
CA SER A 41 -4.46 -8.50 -8.09
C SER A 41 -4.57 -8.55 -6.56
N PHE A 42 -3.75 -9.35 -5.88
CA PHE A 42 -3.71 -9.43 -4.42
C PHE A 42 -3.08 -8.19 -3.81
N TYR A 43 -1.96 -7.70 -4.37
CA TYR A 43 -1.31 -6.46 -3.92
C TYR A 43 -2.27 -5.28 -4.03
N PHE A 44 -2.92 -5.16 -5.19
CA PHE A 44 -3.93 -4.14 -5.42
C PHE A 44 -5.07 -4.21 -4.40
N LEU A 45 -5.59 -5.42 -4.12
CA LEU A 45 -6.67 -5.61 -3.16
C LEU A 45 -6.28 -5.17 -1.75
N ILE A 46 -5.08 -5.53 -1.29
CA ILE A 46 -4.57 -5.14 0.04
C ILE A 46 -4.44 -3.62 0.13
N ILE A 47 -3.83 -3.00 -0.88
CA ILE A 47 -3.65 -1.55 -0.93
C ILE A 47 -5.02 -0.87 -0.97
N PHE A 48 -5.96 -1.37 -1.77
CA PHE A 48 -7.32 -0.85 -1.87
C PHE A 48 -8.08 -0.94 -0.55
N ILE A 49 -8.10 -2.09 0.11
CA ILE A 49 -8.79 -2.27 1.40
C ILE A 49 -8.23 -1.30 2.44
N ASN A 50 -6.90 -1.21 2.55
CA ASN A 50 -6.24 -0.32 3.51
C ASN A 50 -6.49 1.15 3.18
N THR A 51 -6.54 1.51 1.90
CA THR A 51 -6.94 2.83 1.43
C THR A 51 -8.38 3.14 1.89
N ILE A 52 -9.33 2.24 1.64
CA ILE A 52 -10.74 2.42 2.06
C ILE A 52 -10.87 2.53 3.57
N LEU A 53 -10.13 1.74 4.35
CA LEU A 53 -10.09 1.84 5.82
C LEU A 53 -9.64 3.23 6.27
N TYR A 54 -8.68 3.83 5.56
CA TYR A 54 -8.27 5.20 5.80
C TYR A 54 -9.35 6.23 5.41
N LEU A 55 -10.13 5.96 4.36
CA LEU A 55 -11.19 6.87 3.87
C LEU A 55 -12.50 6.81 4.66
N LEU A 56 -12.71 5.75 5.44
CA LEU A 56 -13.93 5.55 6.25
C LEU A 56 -14.38 6.81 7.04
N PRO A 57 -13.55 7.45 7.88
CA PRO A 57 -13.96 8.61 8.69
C PRO A 57 -14.21 9.89 7.88
N VAL A 58 -13.84 9.93 6.61
CA VAL A 58 -13.91 11.15 5.80
C VAL A 58 -15.37 11.43 5.44
N GLN A 59 -15.98 12.44 6.08
CA GLN A 59 -17.38 12.80 5.85
C GLN A 59 -17.59 13.68 4.61
N LYS A 60 -16.51 14.33 4.12
CA LYS A 60 -16.56 15.24 2.95
C LYS A 60 -16.79 14.54 1.60
N ILE A 61 -16.76 13.20 1.57
CA ILE A 61 -16.76 12.38 0.36
C ILE A 61 -17.80 11.29 0.55
N VAL A 62 -18.68 11.12 -0.44
CA VAL A 62 -19.73 10.09 -0.38
C VAL A 62 -19.15 8.69 -0.63
N THR A 63 -19.86 7.65 -0.20
CA THR A 63 -19.36 6.27 -0.27
C THR A 63 -18.94 5.84 -1.68
N ALA A 64 -19.70 6.21 -2.72
CA ALA A 64 -19.38 5.88 -4.10
C ALA A 64 -18.06 6.54 -4.56
N GLU A 65 -17.84 7.80 -4.21
CA GLU A 65 -16.59 8.51 -4.49
C GLU A 65 -15.41 7.89 -3.76
N LYS A 66 -15.58 7.43 -2.52
CA LYS A 66 -14.51 6.71 -1.78
C LYS A 66 -14.07 5.45 -2.50
N ILE A 67 -15.00 4.71 -3.12
CA ILE A 67 -14.68 3.52 -3.90
C ILE A 67 -13.89 3.89 -5.14
N ILE A 68 -14.36 4.87 -5.92
CA ILE A 68 -13.70 5.30 -7.17
C ILE A 68 -12.31 5.86 -6.88
N TYR A 69 -12.20 6.79 -5.92
CA TYR A 69 -10.90 7.35 -5.51
C TYR A 69 -10.01 6.27 -4.90
N GLY A 70 -10.57 5.37 -4.09
CA GLY A 70 -9.84 4.26 -3.52
C GLY A 70 -9.21 3.37 -4.58
N LEU A 71 -9.97 3.01 -5.64
CA LEU A 71 -9.46 2.20 -6.75
C LEU A 71 -8.33 2.91 -7.50
N LEU A 72 -8.54 4.17 -7.89
CA LEU A 72 -7.54 4.95 -8.63
C LEU A 72 -6.26 5.15 -7.81
N ILE A 73 -6.41 5.57 -6.56
CA ILE A 73 -5.27 5.85 -5.69
C ILE A 73 -4.53 4.56 -5.36
N ALA A 74 -5.23 3.46 -5.10
CA ALA A 74 -4.59 2.17 -4.87
C ALA A 74 -3.78 1.72 -6.09
N PHE A 75 -4.29 1.91 -7.30
CA PHE A 75 -3.56 1.60 -8.53
C PHE A 75 -2.26 2.41 -8.66
N PHE A 76 -2.33 3.74 -8.56
CA PHE A 76 -1.15 4.58 -8.66
C PHE A 76 -0.16 4.38 -7.51
N SER A 77 -0.66 4.06 -6.31
CA SER A 77 0.19 3.80 -5.14
C SER A 77 0.86 2.44 -5.19
N MET A 78 0.24 1.45 -5.85
CA MET A 78 0.89 0.18 -6.17
C MET A 78 2.04 0.40 -7.14
N LEU A 79 1.79 1.11 -8.26
CA LEU A 79 2.84 1.43 -9.22
C LEU A 79 3.98 2.25 -8.58
N GLY A 80 3.63 3.29 -7.83
CA GLY A 80 4.63 4.10 -7.12
C GLY A 80 5.40 3.29 -6.07
N GLY A 81 4.74 2.35 -5.39
CA GLY A 81 5.39 1.43 -4.46
C GLY A 81 6.38 0.50 -5.15
N ILE A 82 6.03 -0.02 -6.33
CA ILE A 82 6.96 -0.80 -7.17
C ILE A 82 8.21 0.03 -7.48
N PHE A 83 8.03 1.18 -8.15
CA PHE A 83 9.17 2.01 -8.55
C PHE A 83 10.04 2.47 -7.37
N PHE A 84 9.42 2.83 -6.24
CA PHE A 84 10.15 3.27 -5.06
C PHE A 84 10.91 2.12 -4.39
N THR A 85 10.29 0.94 -4.29
CA THR A 85 10.94 -0.25 -3.72
C THR A 85 12.13 -0.65 -4.58
N ASP A 86 11.94 -0.69 -5.90
CA ASP A 86 13.02 -0.99 -6.85
C ASP A 86 14.19 -0.01 -6.74
N ALA A 87 13.89 1.29 -6.71
CA ALA A 87 14.92 2.31 -6.53
C ALA A 87 15.64 2.17 -5.17
N THR A 88 14.92 1.86 -4.10
CA THR A 88 15.49 1.69 -2.76
C THR A 88 16.40 0.47 -2.69
N LEU A 89 15.93 -0.67 -3.18
CA LEU A 89 16.69 -1.91 -3.23
C LEU A 89 17.91 -1.75 -4.15
N GLY A 90 17.74 -1.11 -5.31
CA GLY A 90 18.85 -0.84 -6.25
C GLY A 90 19.95 0.06 -5.66
N VAL A 91 19.59 1.04 -4.83
CA VAL A 91 20.58 1.87 -4.11
C VAL A 91 21.32 1.09 -3.02
N LEU A 92 20.61 0.20 -2.31
CA LEU A 92 21.18 -0.52 -1.16
C LEU A 92 21.97 -1.77 -1.56
N TYR A 93 21.52 -2.46 -2.60
CA TYR A 93 21.98 -3.79 -2.99
C TYR A 93 22.48 -3.85 -4.45
N GLY A 94 22.39 -2.75 -5.21
CA GLY A 94 22.80 -2.67 -6.62
C GLY A 94 21.67 -2.99 -7.60
N TYR A 95 21.79 -2.49 -8.84
CA TYR A 95 20.79 -2.66 -9.91
C TYR A 95 21.06 -3.85 -10.84
N ASP A 96 22.04 -4.71 -10.53
CA ASP A 96 22.21 -5.96 -11.26
C ASP A 96 20.98 -6.85 -11.06
N ASP A 97 20.74 -7.78 -11.99
CA ASP A 97 19.52 -8.61 -12.20
C ASP A 97 18.94 -9.34 -10.96
N TYR A 98 19.53 -9.17 -9.77
CA TYR A 98 19.25 -9.91 -8.55
C TYR A 98 19.45 -9.09 -7.27
N TYR A 99 19.52 -7.75 -7.32
CA TYR A 99 19.99 -6.94 -6.17
C TYR A 99 21.28 -7.57 -5.61
N GLY A 100 22.21 -7.83 -6.54
CA GLY A 100 23.07 -9.01 -6.57
C GLY A 100 23.96 -9.29 -5.36
N LEU A 101 24.41 -10.55 -5.25
CA LEU A 101 25.35 -11.15 -4.27
C LEU A 101 25.01 -11.00 -2.77
N LEU A 102 24.27 -9.97 -2.38
CA LEU A 102 23.89 -9.65 -1.01
C LEU A 102 22.54 -10.22 -0.61
N GLU A 103 21.72 -10.69 -1.57
CA GLU A 103 20.38 -11.27 -1.39
C GLU A 103 19.51 -10.44 -0.42
N SER A 104 18.76 -9.46 -0.95
CA SER A 104 17.84 -8.69 -0.12
C SER A 104 16.84 -9.63 0.57
N PRO A 105 16.60 -9.47 1.89
CA PRO A 105 15.63 -10.32 2.58
C PRO A 105 14.21 -10.09 2.05
N ASP A 106 13.48 -11.13 1.64
CA ASP A 106 12.11 -11.04 1.12
C ASP A 106 11.16 -10.24 2.05
N LEU A 107 11.36 -10.39 3.35
CA LEU A 107 10.61 -9.65 4.37
C LEU A 107 10.88 -8.14 4.28
N LEU A 108 12.14 -7.75 4.04
CA LEU A 108 12.52 -6.34 3.87
C LEU A 108 11.85 -5.76 2.62
N GLU A 109 11.89 -6.48 1.50
CA GLU A 109 11.23 -6.05 0.26
C GLU A 109 9.72 -5.87 0.45
N SER A 110 9.10 -6.82 1.13
CA SER A 110 7.66 -6.81 1.43
C SER A 110 7.30 -5.65 2.35
N ILE A 111 8.10 -5.40 3.39
CA ILE A 111 7.91 -4.24 4.28
C ILE A 111 8.03 -2.94 3.49
N ILE A 112 9.10 -2.75 2.71
CA ILE A 112 9.31 -1.52 1.93
C ILE A 112 8.14 -1.31 0.97
N PHE A 113 7.74 -2.34 0.24
CA PHE A 113 6.66 -2.27 -0.74
C PHE A 113 5.32 -1.88 -0.10
N TYR A 114 4.83 -2.66 0.88
CA TYR A 114 3.51 -2.44 1.45
C TYR A 114 3.42 -1.12 2.21
N PHE A 115 4.44 -0.77 3.01
CA PHE A 115 4.42 0.47 3.75
C PHE A 115 4.51 1.67 2.82
N THR A 116 5.35 1.63 1.79
CA THR A 116 5.45 2.72 0.82
C THR A 116 4.16 2.89 0.03
N SER A 117 3.56 1.80 -0.46
CA SER A 117 2.28 1.88 -1.19
C SER A 117 1.16 2.46 -0.33
N ILE A 118 1.09 2.15 0.97
CA ILE A 118 0.09 2.78 1.86
C ILE A 118 0.43 4.23 2.17
N LEU A 119 1.70 4.58 2.38
CA LEU A 119 2.12 5.96 2.58
C LEU A 119 1.79 6.83 1.36
N LEU A 120 2.04 6.34 0.15
CA LEU A 120 1.66 7.02 -1.10
C LEU A 120 0.15 7.19 -1.19
N SER A 121 -0.62 6.14 -0.92
CA SER A 121 -2.09 6.20 -0.98
C SER A 121 -2.67 7.22 -0.01
N THR A 122 -2.25 7.16 1.25
CA THR A 122 -2.71 8.07 2.30
C THR A 122 -2.22 9.51 2.08
N GLY A 123 -1.01 9.67 1.56
CA GLY A 123 -0.41 10.96 1.21
C GLY A 123 -1.13 11.66 0.06
N ILE A 124 -1.39 10.95 -1.04
CA ILE A 124 -2.20 11.46 -2.17
C ILE A 124 -3.57 11.89 -1.66
N PHE A 125 -4.22 11.08 -0.82
CA PHE A 125 -5.52 11.42 -0.29
C PHE A 125 -5.51 12.64 0.62
N TYR A 126 -4.49 12.78 1.47
CA TYR A 126 -4.30 13.95 2.31
C TYR A 126 -4.19 15.23 1.47
N LEU A 127 -3.42 15.20 0.38
CA LEU A 127 -3.30 16.33 -0.54
C LEU A 127 -4.64 16.70 -1.20
N ILE A 128 -5.40 15.70 -1.66
CA ILE A 128 -6.74 15.90 -2.24
C ILE A 128 -7.69 16.54 -1.22
N LEU A 129 -7.72 16.04 0.02
CA LEU A 129 -8.56 16.61 1.08
C LEU A 129 -8.18 18.04 1.45
N LYS A 130 -6.87 18.33 1.51
CA LYS A 130 -6.37 19.67 1.79
C LYS A 130 -6.81 20.65 0.69
N HIS A 131 -6.78 20.22 -0.57
CA HIS A 131 -7.23 21.05 -1.69
C HIS A 131 -8.75 21.27 -1.66
N LYS A 132 -9.55 20.21 -1.47
CA LYS A 132 -11.02 20.31 -1.32
C LYS A 132 -11.48 21.07 -0.06
N ALA A 133 -10.63 21.26 0.94
CA ALA A 133 -10.95 22.04 2.14
C ALA A 133 -10.75 23.55 1.97
N THR A 134 -10.06 23.96 0.90
CA THR A 134 -9.71 25.36 0.62
C THR A 134 -10.75 26.05 -0.28
N TYR A 135 -11.68 25.29 -0.86
CA TYR A 135 -12.86 25.75 -1.60
C TYR A 135 -14.13 25.44 -0.81
#